data_AF-A0A9E2AB23-F1
#
_entry.id   AF-A0A9E2AB23-F1
#
_cell.length_a   1.000
_cell.length_b   1.000
_cell.length_c   1.000
_cell.angle_alpha   90.00
_cell.angle_beta   90.00
_cell.angle_gamma   90.00
#
_symmetry.space_group_name_H-M   'P 1'
#
loop_
_entity.id
_entity.type
_entity.pdbx_description
1 polymer ?
#
loop_
_entity_poly.entity_id
_entity_poly.type
_entity_poly.pdbx_seq_one_letter_code
_entity_poly.pdbx_strand_id
1 'polypeptide(L)' 'DAFLVAASDTCMERSSADLMAQVFPDVPFSRPVDGTDTLLSIDKARTVLGYEPAYTWREQL' A
#
# COMPACT_ATOMS: atom_id res chain seq x y z
N ASP A 1 5.73 16.56 12.90
CA ASP A 1 6.19 15.55 11.94
C ASP A 1 5.00 15.08 11.11
N ALA A 2 5.19 14.61 9.87
CA ALA A 2 4.09 14.14 9.01
C ALA A 2 4.13 12.62 8.83
N PHE A 3 2.95 11.99 8.79
CA PHE A 3 2.75 10.53 8.70
C PHE A 3 1.62 10.20 7.72
N LEU A 4 1.78 9.11 6.97
CA LEU A 4 0.69 8.50 6.21
C LEU A 4 -0.03 7.49 7.10
N VAL A 5 -1.35 7.65 7.24
CA VAL A 5 -2.25 6.74 7.96
C VAL A 5 -3.28 6.24 6.95
N ALA A 6 -3.11 5.00 6.51
CA ALA A 6 -3.91 4.38 5.46
C ALA A 6 -3.93 2.86 5.67
N ALA A 7 -4.87 2.17 5.00
CA ALA A 7 -4.91 0.71 4.98
C ALA A 7 -3.60 0.12 4.42
N SER A 8 -3.28 -1.12 4.84
CA SER A 8 -2.12 -1.87 4.32
C SER A 8 -2.33 -2.38 2.90
N ASP A 9 -3.55 -2.37 2.40
CA ASP A 9 -3.94 -2.77 1.05
C ASP A 9 -4.69 -1.65 0.31
N THR A 10 -4.94 -1.87 -0.98
CA THR A 10 -5.73 -0.96 -1.83
C THR A 10 -7.15 -1.49 -2.03
N CYS A 11 -8.07 -0.73 -2.61
CA CYS A 11 -9.39 -1.23 -2.98
C CYS A 11 -9.41 -2.01 -4.32
N MET A 12 -8.27 -2.11 -5.00
CA MET A 12 -8.20 -2.73 -6.32
C MET A 12 -8.32 -4.26 -6.20
N GLU A 13 -9.02 -4.89 -7.14
CA GLU A 13 -9.11 -6.36 -7.24
C GLU A 13 -7.88 -6.99 -7.91
N ARG A 14 -7.08 -6.18 -8.60
CA ARG A 14 -5.85 -6.59 -9.29
C ARG A 14 -4.61 -6.23 -8.48
N SER A 15 -3.52 -6.94 -8.76
CA SER A 15 -2.20 -6.68 -8.17
C SER A 15 -1.78 -5.22 -8.36
N SER A 16 -1.32 -4.57 -7.28
CA SER A 16 -0.78 -3.22 -7.30
C SER A 16 0.44 -3.13 -8.23
N ALA A 17 1.28 -4.16 -8.27
CA ALA A 17 2.45 -4.21 -9.14
C ALA A 17 2.07 -4.30 -10.63
N ASP A 18 1.06 -5.11 -10.98
CA ASP A 18 0.58 -5.23 -12.36
C ASP A 18 -0.05 -3.93 -12.85
N LEU A 19 -0.80 -3.25 -11.99
CA LEU A 19 -1.41 -1.96 -12.29
C LEU A 19 -0.34 -0.88 -12.50
N MET A 20 0.70 -0.86 -11.66
CA MET A 20 1.83 0.05 -11.84
C MET A 20 2.58 -0.21 -13.14
N ALA A 21 2.86 -1.47 -13.48
CA ALA A 21 3.51 -1.80 -14.75
C ALA A 21 2.67 -1.38 -15.97
N GLN A 22 1.33 -1.38 -15.84
CA GLN A 22 0.42 -0.96 -16.90
C GLN A 22 0.34 0.56 -17.06
N VAL A 23 0.27 1.31 -15.96
CA VAL A 23 -0.06 2.76 -15.98
C VAL A 23 1.19 3.63 -15.82
N PHE A 24 2.22 3.12 -15.13
CA PHE A 24 3.46 3.82 -14.81
C PHE A 24 4.68 2.89 -15.04
N PRO A 25 4.88 2.39 -16.28
CA PRO A 25 5.87 1.34 -16.57
C PRO A 25 7.31 1.71 -16.22
N ASP A 26 7.64 3.01 -16.27
CA ASP A 26 9.01 3.50 -16.07
C ASP A 26 9.32 3.87 -14.61
N VAL A 27 8.36 3.71 -13.70
CA VAL A 27 8.55 4.05 -12.28
C VAL A 27 9.12 2.85 -11.53
N PRO A 28 10.34 2.93 -10.99
CA PRO A 28 10.94 1.81 -10.27
C PRO A 28 10.31 1.64 -8.89
N PHE A 29 10.23 0.40 -8.45
CA PHE A 29 9.89 0.07 -7.07
C PHE A 29 11.11 0.18 -6.16
N SER A 30 10.95 0.85 -5.02
CA SER A 30 11.99 0.92 -3.97
C SER A 30 11.99 -0.30 -3.04
N ARG A 31 10.92 -1.10 -3.07
CA ARG A 31 10.73 -2.36 -2.34
C ARG A 31 9.77 -3.28 -3.11
N PRO A 32 9.79 -4.60 -2.87
CA PRO A 32 8.73 -5.48 -3.37
C PRO A 32 7.34 -4.99 -2.94
N VAL A 33 6.36 -5.17 -3.82
CA VAL A 33 4.93 -4.90 -3.60
C VAL A 33 4.20 -6.15 -4.05
N ASP A 34 3.58 -6.85 -3.12
CA ASP A 34 2.93 -8.14 -3.38
C ASP A 34 1.42 -7.98 -3.36
N GLY A 35 0.73 -8.72 -4.23
CA GLY A 35 -0.73 -8.70 -4.30
C GLY A 35 -1.30 -7.28 -4.36
N THR A 36 -2.17 -6.94 -3.43
CA THR A 36 -2.87 -5.64 -3.38
C THR A 36 -2.32 -4.70 -2.31
N ASP A 37 -1.06 -4.89 -1.91
CA ASP A 37 -0.37 -4.03 -0.96
C ASP A 37 -0.49 -2.55 -1.33
N THR A 38 -0.56 -1.70 -0.30
CA THR A 38 -0.58 -0.26 -0.45
C THR A 38 0.73 0.28 -1.06
N LEU A 39 0.58 1.22 -1.98
CA LEU A 39 1.67 2.01 -2.56
C LEU A 39 2.02 3.24 -1.70
N LEU A 40 1.22 3.51 -0.66
CA LEU A 40 1.49 4.55 0.34
C LEU A 40 2.28 3.91 1.49
N SER A 41 3.57 4.23 1.63
CA SER A 41 4.35 3.69 2.77
C SER A 41 3.79 4.23 4.10
N ILE A 42 3.26 3.32 4.92
CA ILE A 42 2.80 3.57 6.29
C ILE A 42 3.86 3.15 7.34
N ASP A 43 5.06 2.78 6.89
CA ASP A 43 6.11 2.20 7.74
C ASP A 43 6.54 3.18 8.84
N LYS A 44 6.66 4.47 8.51
CA LYS A 44 6.98 5.51 9.49
C LYS A 44 5.92 5.59 10.60
N ALA A 45 4.63 5.47 10.25
CA ALA A 45 3.55 5.49 11.23
C ALA A 45 3.56 4.22 12.11
N ARG A 46 3.82 3.05 11.51
CA ARG A 46 4.01 1.79 12.25
C ARG A 46 5.15 1.91 13.27
N THR A 47 6.32 2.38 12.84
CA THR A 47 7.52 2.44 13.69
C THR A 47 7.43 3.51 14.78
N VAL A 48 6.97 4.72 14.44
CA VAL A 48 7.03 5.86 15.37
C VAL A 48 5.79 5.96 16.25
N LEU A 49 4.62 5.63 15.69
CA LEU A 49 3.33 5.79 16.38
C LEU A 49 2.73 4.46 16.86
N GLY A 50 3.32 3.32 16.48
CA GLY A 50 2.72 2.01 16.74
C GLY A 50 1.42 1.79 15.95
N TYR A 51 1.24 2.50 14.83
CA TYR A 51 0.02 2.40 14.03
C TYR A 51 -0.11 1.03 13.38
N GLU A 52 -1.25 0.37 13.57
CA GLU A 52 -1.65 -0.83 12.85
C GLU A 52 -3.02 -0.57 12.20
N PRO A 53 -3.16 -0.69 10.87
CA PRO A 53 -4.47 -0.65 10.22
C PRO A 53 -5.39 -1.73 10.80
N ALA A 54 -6.54 -1.31 11.33
CA ALA A 54 -7.54 -2.22 11.91
C ALA A 54 -8.50 -2.82 10.86
N TYR A 55 -8.48 -2.30 9.64
CA TYR A 55 -9.40 -2.67 8.58
C TYR A 55 -8.65 -2.88 7.26
N THR A 56 -9.14 -3.83 6.47
CA THR A 56 -8.64 -4.17 5.13
C THR A 56 -9.75 -3.96 4.10
N TRP A 57 -9.38 -3.52 2.89
CA TRP A 57 -10.34 -3.46 1.79
C TRP A 57 -10.86 -4.83 1.38
N ARG A 58 -10.14 -5.91 1.68
CA ARG A 58 -10.56 -7.28 1.38
C ARG A 58 -11.86 -7.69 2.09
N GLU A 59 -12.22 -7.05 3.19
CA GLU A 59 -13.47 -7.32 3.92
C GLU A 59 -14.69 -6.62 3.31
N GLN A 60 -14.49 -5.72 2.35
CA GLN A 60 -15.54 -4.89 1.74
C GLN A 60 -15.76 -5.17 0.24
N LEU A 61 -15.04 -6.13 -0.32
CA LEU A 61 -15.14 -6.61 -1.70
C LEU A 61 -15.93 -7.93 -1.73
#